data_AF-A0A928VYN1-F1
#
_entry.id   AF-A0A928VYN1-F1
#
_cell.length_a   1.000
_cell.length_b   1.000
_cell.length_c   1.000
_cell.angle_alpha   90.00
_cell.angle_beta   90.00
_cell.angle_gamma   90.00
#
_symmetry.space_group_name_H-M   'P 1'
#
loop_
_entity.id
_entity.type
_entity.pdbx_description
1 polymer ?
#
loop_
_entity_poly.entity_id
_entity_poly.type
_entity_poly.pdbx_seq_one_letter_code
_entity_poly.pdbx_strand_id
1 'polypeptide(L)'
;MAWSSFVRNRLPLLKLPPPLLDVLRQNQLAYTKVLAIAKVRDRDRQLELLEMAISQQLSLNQIRLKVREFNGYLPELAAISQIRYRLANLQQTLEKSTVWQSDRKRKTLEKLLTQIEALIIE
;
A
#
# COMPACT_ATOMS: atom_id res chain seq x y z
N MET A 1 11.24 19.79 -16.31
CA MET A 1 10.81 18.37 -16.40
C MET A 1 11.60 17.69 -17.51
N ALA A 2 12.26 16.56 -17.24
CA ALA A 2 12.93 15.80 -18.30
C ALA A 2 11.91 14.99 -19.12
N TRP A 3 12.04 14.97 -20.44
CA TRP A 3 11.18 14.24 -21.39
C TRP A 3 10.96 12.76 -20.97
N SER A 4 12.02 12.11 -20.49
CA SER A 4 11.98 10.73 -20.00
C SER A 4 11.00 10.51 -18.85
N SER A 5 10.83 11.48 -17.96
CA SER A 5 9.88 11.39 -16.84
C SER A 5 8.43 11.49 -17.32
N PHE A 6 8.16 12.36 -18.30
CA PHE A 6 6.83 12.49 -18.88
C PHE A 6 6.41 11.20 -19.59
N VAL A 7 7.28 10.65 -20.44
CA VAL A 7 7.01 9.40 -21.17
C VAL A 7 6.77 8.24 -20.20
N ARG A 8 7.58 8.13 -19.14
CA ARG A 8 7.45 7.04 -18.17
C ARG A 8 6.19 7.13 -17.31
N ASN A 9 5.82 8.33 -16.88
CA ASN A 9 4.82 8.52 -15.80
C ASN A 9 3.47 9.09 -16.27
N ARG A 10 3.40 9.74 -17.43
CA ARG A 10 2.17 10.38 -17.94
C ARG A 10 1.62 9.70 -19.17
N LEU A 11 2.48 9.25 -20.10
CA LEU A 11 2.03 8.54 -21.28
C LEU A 11 1.17 7.29 -20.98
N PRO A 12 1.45 6.49 -19.92
CA PRO A 12 0.61 5.33 -19.60
C PRO A 12 -0.84 5.69 -19.23
N LEU A 13 -1.11 6.94 -18.81
CA LEU A 13 -2.47 7.38 -18.45
C LEU A 13 -3.42 7.32 -19.65
N LEU A 14 -2.91 7.47 -20.88
CA LEU A 14 -3.72 7.46 -22.10
C LEU A 14 -4.31 6.08 -22.43
N LYS A 15 -3.74 5.01 -21.87
CA LYS A 15 -4.17 3.62 -22.12
C LYS A 15 -5.02 3.06 -20.97
N LEU A 16 -5.45 3.91 -20.03
CA LEU A 16 -6.26 3.47 -18.90
C LEU A 16 -7.70 3.14 -19.33
N PRO A 17 -8.31 2.12 -18.71
CA PRO A 17 -9.72 1.83 -18.92
C PRO A 17 -10.61 2.97 -18.38
N PRO A 18 -11.83 3.15 -18.91
CA PRO A 18 -12.71 4.28 -18.58
C PRO A 18 -12.93 4.50 -17.07
N PRO A 19 -13.18 3.46 -16.24
CA PRO A 19 -13.41 3.64 -14.80
C PRO A 19 -12.22 4.30 -14.07
N LEU A 20 -10.99 3.96 -14.47
CA LEU A 20 -9.78 4.56 -13.90
C LEU A 20 -9.56 5.99 -14.40
N LEU A 21 -9.95 6.30 -15.64
CA LEU A 21 -9.90 7.67 -16.18
C LEU A 21 -10.90 8.58 -15.47
N ASP A 22 -12.10 8.10 -15.17
CA ASP A 22 -13.14 8.92 -14.55
C ASP A 22 -12.76 9.34 -13.14
N VAL A 23 -12.13 8.44 -12.38
CA VAL A 23 -11.57 8.74 -11.06
C VAL A 23 -10.48 9.83 -11.11
N LEU A 24 -9.65 9.84 -12.18
CA LEU A 24 -8.66 10.90 -12.39
C LEU A 24 -9.31 12.23 -12.72
N ARG A 25 -10.31 12.23 -13.62
CA ARG A 25 -11.05 13.43 -14.02
C ARG A 25 -11.79 14.06 -12.85
N GLN A 26 -12.32 13.22 -11.96
CA GLN A 26 -13.00 13.65 -10.73
C GLN A 26 -12.03 13.97 -9.59
N ASN A 27 -10.72 13.83 -9.80
CA ASN A 27 -9.66 14.08 -8.83
C ASN A 27 -9.83 13.31 -7.50
N GLN A 28 -10.48 12.14 -7.55
CA GLN A 28 -10.77 11.30 -6.37
C GLN A 28 -9.53 10.52 -5.91
N LEU A 29 -8.65 10.13 -6.84
CA LEU A 29 -7.38 9.49 -6.54
C LEU A 29 -6.24 10.11 -7.34
N ALA A 30 -5.09 10.25 -6.67
CA ALA A 30 -3.87 10.69 -7.32
C ALA A 30 -3.43 9.72 -8.43
N TYR A 31 -2.87 10.26 -9.52
CA TYR A 31 -2.51 9.47 -10.70
C TYR A 31 -1.57 8.28 -10.42
N THR A 32 -0.70 8.39 -9.42
CA THR A 32 0.20 7.30 -9.02
C THR A 32 -0.55 6.10 -8.44
N LYS A 33 -1.64 6.35 -7.71
CA LYS A 33 -2.52 5.32 -7.16
C LYS A 33 -3.29 4.63 -8.28
N VAL A 34 -3.86 5.41 -9.21
CA VAL A 34 -4.60 4.89 -10.37
C VAL A 34 -3.70 4.03 -11.26
N LEU A 35 -2.46 4.48 -11.54
CA LEU A 35 -1.47 3.69 -12.29
C LEU A 35 -1.06 2.38 -11.58
N ALA A 36 -1.13 2.33 -10.25
CA ALA A 36 -0.87 1.09 -9.52
C ALA A 36 -2.04 0.11 -9.67
N ILE A 37 -3.29 0.59 -9.54
CA ILE A 37 -4.51 -0.22 -9.71
C ILE A 37 -4.61 -0.76 -11.15
N ALA A 38 -4.20 0.02 -12.14
CA ALA A 38 -4.17 -0.38 -13.55
C ALA A 38 -3.32 -1.64 -13.84
N LYS A 39 -2.45 -2.06 -12.90
CA LYS A 39 -1.61 -3.26 -13.04
C LYS A 39 -2.31 -4.56 -12.63
N VAL A 40 -3.55 -4.50 -12.12
CA VAL A 40 -4.36 -5.70 -11.87
C VAL A 40 -4.76 -6.32 -13.21
N ARG A 41 -4.52 -7.62 -13.38
CA ARG A 41 -4.79 -8.37 -14.62
C ARG A 41 -6.28 -8.63 -14.82
N ASP A 42 -6.97 -8.97 -13.73
CA ASP A 42 -8.40 -9.26 -13.71
C ASP A 42 -9.20 -7.96 -13.59
N ARG A 43 -10.19 -7.79 -14.47
CA ARG A 43 -10.96 -6.54 -14.57
C ARG A 43 -11.90 -6.34 -13.39
N ASP A 44 -12.51 -7.41 -12.88
CA ASP A 44 -13.47 -7.33 -11.78
C ASP A 44 -12.72 -7.01 -10.48
N ARG A 45 -11.59 -7.67 -10.25
CA ARG A 45 -10.68 -7.34 -9.14
C ARG A 45 -10.10 -5.94 -9.24
N GLN A 46 -9.86 -5.44 -10.45
CA GLN A 46 -9.40 -4.07 -10.65
C GLN A 46 -10.44 -3.05 -10.18
N LEU A 47 -11.71 -3.27 -10.50
CA LEU A 47 -12.82 -2.43 -10.06
C LEU A 47 -13.04 -2.51 -8.56
N GLU A 48 -12.98 -3.72 -7.98
CA GLU A 48 -13.04 -3.93 -6.54
C GLU A 48 -11.94 -3.13 -5.80
N LEU A 49 -10.70 -3.18 -6.31
CA LEU A 49 -9.60 -2.41 -5.72
C LEU A 49 -9.79 -0.90 -5.87
N LEU A 50 -10.41 -0.45 -6.96
CA LEU A 50 -10.70 0.96 -7.18
C LEU A 50 -11.68 1.49 -6.14
N GLU A 51 -12.77 0.77 -5.91
CA GLU A 51 -13.77 1.12 -4.89
C GLU A 51 -13.19 1.11 -3.48
N MET A 52 -12.39 0.08 -3.14
CA MET A 52 -11.68 0.02 -1.86
C MET A 52 -10.72 1.21 -1.69
N ALA A 53 -10.00 1.59 -2.75
CA ALA A 53 -9.04 2.68 -2.69
C ALA A 53 -9.71 4.05 -2.42
N ILE A 54 -10.91 4.26 -2.96
CA ILE A 54 -11.70 5.48 -2.75
C ILE A 54 -12.33 5.46 -1.34
N SER A 55 -13.05 4.39 -1.00
CA SER A 55 -13.81 4.29 0.25
C SER A 55 -12.94 4.26 1.50
N GLN A 56 -11.80 3.57 1.46
CA GLN A 56 -10.88 3.39 2.59
C GLN A 56 -9.65 4.32 2.51
N GLN A 57 -9.63 5.25 1.55
CA GLN A 57 -8.53 6.18 1.28
C GLN A 57 -7.14 5.52 1.26
N LEU A 58 -7.03 4.36 0.61
CA LEU A 58 -5.81 3.55 0.65
C LEU A 58 -4.57 4.32 0.19
N SER A 59 -3.46 4.14 0.91
CA SER A 59 -2.14 4.63 0.54
C SER A 59 -1.61 3.94 -0.72
N LEU A 60 -0.63 4.56 -1.38
CA LEU A 60 0.01 3.97 -2.56
C LEU A 60 0.63 2.60 -2.27
N ASN A 61 1.15 2.40 -1.05
CA ASN A 61 1.72 1.13 -0.64
C ASN A 61 0.63 0.06 -0.42
N GLN A 62 -0.51 0.40 0.21
CA GLN A 62 -1.66 -0.52 0.32
C GLN A 62 -2.13 -1.03 -1.03
N ILE A 63 -2.28 -0.11 -1.98
CA ILE A 63 -2.72 -0.43 -3.32
C ILE A 63 -1.74 -1.40 -3.98
N ARG A 64 -0.43 -1.15 -3.88
CA ARG A 64 0.59 -2.05 -4.44
C ARG A 64 0.54 -3.46 -3.86
N LEU A 65 0.18 -3.61 -2.59
CA LEU A 65 0.05 -4.92 -1.93
C LEU A 65 -1.17 -5.67 -2.44
N LYS A 66 -2.32 -5.00 -2.46
CA LYS A 66 -3.56 -5.53 -3.02
C LYS A 66 -3.43 -5.94 -4.50
N VAL A 67 -2.70 -5.15 -5.30
CA VAL A 67 -2.37 -5.52 -6.70
C VAL A 67 -1.59 -6.84 -6.77
N ARG A 68 -0.64 -7.07 -5.86
CA ARG A 68 0.13 -8.34 -5.83
C ARG A 68 -0.76 -9.52 -5.43
N GLU A 69 -1.62 -9.33 -4.42
CA GLU A 69 -2.62 -10.32 -4.00
C GLU A 69 -3.54 -10.69 -5.17
N PHE A 70 -4.11 -9.69 -5.85
CA PHE A 70 -5.07 -9.90 -6.94
C PHE A 70 -4.46 -10.51 -8.19
N ASN A 71 -3.18 -10.26 -8.45
CA ASN A 71 -2.46 -10.87 -9.57
C ASN A 71 -1.95 -12.29 -9.27
N GLY A 72 -2.22 -12.84 -8.09
CA GLY A 72 -1.83 -14.21 -7.76
C GLY A 72 -0.32 -14.41 -7.65
N TYR A 73 0.44 -13.36 -7.30
CA TYR A 73 1.85 -13.49 -6.96
C TYR A 73 1.98 -14.18 -5.59
N LEU A 74 1.72 -15.50 -5.57
CA LEU A 74 1.87 -16.48 -4.49
C LEU A 74 1.31 -16.12 -3.08
N PRO A 75 0.52 -17.02 -2.44
CA PRO A 75 -0.03 -16.83 -1.10
C PRO A 75 1.00 -16.46 -0.03
N GLU A 76 2.21 -17.03 -0.14
CA GLU A 76 3.30 -16.82 0.80
C GLU A 76 3.93 -15.42 0.68
N LEU A 77 4.12 -14.95 -0.56
CA LEU A 77 4.58 -13.58 -0.81
C LEU A 77 3.52 -12.56 -0.39
N ALA A 78 2.23 -12.86 -0.57
CA ALA A 78 1.14 -12.03 -0.07
C ALA A 78 1.14 -11.94 1.47
N ALA A 79 1.32 -13.06 2.18
CA ALA A 79 1.41 -13.09 3.64
C ALA A 79 2.62 -12.27 4.16
N ILE A 80 3.80 -12.46 3.58
CA ILE A 80 5.01 -11.69 3.92
C ILE A 80 4.81 -10.19 3.62
N SER A 81 4.19 -9.88 2.48
CA SER A 81 3.89 -8.51 2.06
C SER A 81 2.94 -7.81 3.03
N GLN A 82 1.93 -8.52 3.53
CA GLN A 82 0.96 -7.99 4.48
C GLN A 82 1.55 -7.81 5.89
N ILE A 83 2.42 -8.73 6.33
CA ILE A 83 3.18 -8.57 7.57
C ILE A 83 4.07 -7.32 7.50
N ARG A 84 4.83 -7.15 6.41
CA ARG A 84 5.67 -5.96 6.20
C ARG A 84 4.87 -4.67 6.19
N TYR A 85 3.65 -4.69 5.63
CA TYR A 85 2.77 -3.53 5.62
C TYR A 85 2.26 -3.15 6.99
N ARG A 86 1.77 -4.14 7.75
CA ARG A 86 1.31 -3.92 9.13
C ARG A 86 2.44 -3.37 9.98
N LEU A 87 3.67 -3.84 9.80
CA LEU A 87 4.85 -3.33 10.48
C LEU A 87 5.10 -1.85 10.14
N ALA A 88 5.12 -1.49 8.86
CA ALA A 88 5.36 -0.11 8.40
C ALA A 88 4.30 0.87 8.92
N ASN A 89 3.03 0.45 8.92
CA ASN A 89 1.95 1.24 9.50
C ASN A 89 2.06 1.36 11.01
N LEU A 90 2.35 0.24 11.69
CA LEU A 90 2.51 0.23 13.14
C LEU A 90 3.60 1.20 13.55
N GLN A 91 4.72 1.25 12.84
CA GLN A 91 5.79 2.23 13.07
C GLN A 91 5.27 3.68 13.00
N GLN A 92 4.55 4.05 11.93
CA GLN A 92 3.98 5.39 11.78
C GLN A 92 2.95 5.73 12.86
N THR A 93 2.17 4.75 13.31
CA THR A 93 1.19 4.95 14.39
C THR A 93 1.83 4.99 15.78
N LEU A 94 2.92 4.23 15.98
CA LEU A 94 3.70 4.18 17.21
C LEU A 94 4.35 5.53 17.46
N GLU A 95 4.98 6.14 16.45
CA GLU A 95 5.58 7.48 16.55
C GLU A 95 4.61 8.54 17.10
N LYS A 96 3.33 8.45 16.75
CA LYS A 96 2.29 9.41 17.15
C LYS A 96 1.53 9.02 18.43
N SER A 97 1.83 7.85 18.99
CA SER A 97 1.06 7.25 20.07
C SER A 97 1.48 7.74 21.45
N THR A 98 0.53 7.81 22.39
CA THR A 98 0.79 8.07 23.82
C THR A 98 1.42 6.88 24.54
N VAL A 99 1.69 5.78 23.83
CA VAL A 99 2.45 4.62 24.35
C VAL A 99 3.81 5.06 24.90
N TRP A 100 4.41 6.12 24.35
CA TRP A 100 5.63 6.72 24.87
C TRP A 100 5.44 7.42 26.21
N GLN A 101 4.25 7.66 26.76
CA GLN A 101 4.09 8.38 28.03
C GLN A 101 3.91 7.43 29.23
N SER A 102 3.68 6.13 28.99
CA SER A 102 3.40 5.15 30.04
C SER A 102 4.59 4.21 30.25
N ASP A 103 5.15 4.19 31.46
CA ASP A 103 6.28 3.32 31.83
C ASP A 103 5.97 1.82 31.66
N ARG A 104 4.76 1.40 32.03
CA ARG A 104 4.31 0.00 31.82
C ARG A 104 4.27 -0.37 30.34
N LYS A 105 3.73 0.50 29.49
CA LYS A 105 3.58 0.22 28.05
C LYS A 105 4.94 0.24 27.33
N ARG A 106 5.86 1.12 27.75
CA ARG A 106 7.25 1.14 27.26
C ARG A 106 7.98 -0.18 27.53
N LYS A 107 7.94 -0.68 28.76
CA LYS A 107 8.57 -1.96 29.15
C LYS A 107 8.02 -3.15 28.36
N THR A 108 6.71 -3.19 28.13
CA THR A 108 6.12 -4.23 27.26
C THR A 108 6.54 -4.11 25.80
N LEU A 109 6.78 -2.89 25.31
CA LEU A 109 7.25 -2.64 23.95
C LEU A 109 8.68 -3.10 23.75
N GLU A 110 9.58 -2.78 24.68
CA GLU A 110 10.97 -3.25 24.68
C GLU A 110 11.03 -4.79 24.68
N LYS A 111 10.18 -5.45 25.47
CA LYS A 111 10.08 -6.92 25.48
C LYS A 111 9.64 -7.48 24.13
N LEU A 112 8.70 -6.83 23.44
CA LEU A 112 8.25 -7.27 22.12
C LEU A 112 9.29 -6.97 21.03
N LEU A 113 10.01 -5.86 21.13
CA LEU A 113 11.12 -5.52 20.24
C LEU A 113 12.25 -6.54 20.34
N THR A 114 12.66 -6.88 21.55
CA THR A 114 13.70 -7.92 21.78
C THR A 114 13.29 -9.28 21.23
N GLN A 115 12.00 -9.65 21.30
CA GLN A 115 11.50 -10.87 20.65
C GLN A 115 11.58 -10.79 19.11
N ILE A 116 11.29 -9.63 18.53
CA ILE A 116 11.41 -9.43 17.07
C ILE A 116 12.88 -9.45 16.64
N GLU A 117 13.78 -8.84 17.41
CA GLU A 117 15.23 -8.85 17.15
C GLU A 117 15.82 -10.26 17.23
N ALA A 118 15.39 -11.08 18.20
CA ALA A 118 15.81 -12.47 18.31
C ALA A 118 15.47 -13.28 17.04
N LEU A 119 14.30 -13.05 16.45
CA LEU A 119 13.86 -13.68 15.20
C LEU A 119 14.63 -13.23 13.95
N ILE A 120 15.46 -12.18 14.04
CA ILE A 120 16.30 -11.67 12.93
C ILE A 120 17.70 -12.28 12.98
N ILE A 121 18.15 -12.69 14.16
CA ILE A 121 19.51 -13.21 14.40
C ILE A 121 19.59 -14.73 14.20
N GLU A 122 18.47 -15.46 14.31
CA GLU A 122 18.31 -16.84 13.82
C GLU A 122 18.45 -16.94 12.29
#